data_AF-A0A2G2J1Z3-F1
#
_entry.id   AF-A0A2G2J1Z3-F1
#
_cell.length_a   1.000
_cell.length_b   1.000
_cell.length_c   1.000
_cell.angle_alpha   90.00
_cell.angle_beta   90.00
_cell.angle_gamma   90.00
#
_symmetry.space_group_name_H-M   'P 1'
#
loop_
_entity.id
_entity.type
_entity.pdbx_description
1 polymer ?
#
loop_
_entity_poly.entity_id
_entity_poly.type
_entity_poly.pdbx_seq_one_letter_code
_entity_poly.pdbx_strand_id
1 'polypeptide(L)'
;MSTLNWPESIARKAIVDFKAYSARGGATDALHLDANESPWTPPPVTGADAYNRYPEQQPEGLRTRLAALYGTAPDTLMIGRGADEAIEVLLRTFCEAGEDKVLVCPPTFGYYANCASIQGAGIVEAPLDADYSYNEERIRTAMTEAGAALKIVFLCSPNNPTGNVIDPKIVTSLCADFPQTLIVIDEAYEEFSDQPSFTNDMGIYPNLIVLRTLSKAYSLAGVRGGVAIADPRIIALMLKVLPPYPIARPVETAILNALSPAAMPVHKARLALWKSERERMATALAQSAFVKTVFPSQANFLLLDVNNREELLRELAKSNVKIRHYPIGLRISIGAPEENNIALAAFGITPPSGKQMRIGEAHRKTKETDISVRVNLDDASTIAIRTGNGFYDHMLEALAKHGGFGLVLSCDGDTHIDAHHTIEDCALALGTALKEALGNKAGIGRFGFTMAMDETQARVAIDLSGRAAMTFKGIFPTDHAGEFPAEMCPHFFESLSQTLGAAIQIEVEGENTHHMIEACFKGLARALRPAFKREGDEIPSTKGVI
;
A
#
# COMPACT_ATOMS: atom_id res chain seq x y z
N MET A 1 27.89 11.09 -48.46
CA MET A 1 27.42 11.98 -47.38
C MET A 1 27.84 11.32 -46.07
N SER A 2 28.65 11.99 -45.25
CA SER A 2 29.20 11.38 -44.04
C SER A 2 28.07 11.08 -43.05
N THR A 3 27.82 9.81 -42.80
CA THR A 3 26.92 9.27 -41.77
C THR A 3 27.43 9.47 -40.35
N LEU A 4 28.47 10.30 -40.15
CA LEU A 4 29.25 10.36 -38.92
C LEU A 4 28.45 10.86 -37.70
N ASN A 5 27.36 11.62 -37.90
CA ASN A 5 26.55 12.19 -36.79
C ASN A 5 25.07 11.78 -36.85
N TRP A 6 24.69 10.72 -37.57
CA TRP A 6 23.34 10.16 -37.49
C TRP A 6 23.25 9.22 -36.28
N PRO A 7 22.20 9.31 -35.42
CA PRO A 7 20.96 10.07 -35.58
C PRO A 7 20.95 11.48 -34.97
N GLU A 8 22.02 11.93 -34.30
CA GLU A 8 22.07 13.24 -33.62
C GLU A 8 21.75 14.42 -34.56
N SER A 9 22.14 14.34 -35.83
CA SER A 9 21.92 15.39 -36.83
C SER A 9 20.43 15.65 -37.16
N ILE A 10 19.53 14.71 -36.84
CA ILE A 10 18.09 14.89 -37.06
C ILE A 10 17.27 14.95 -35.76
N ALA A 11 17.89 14.60 -34.63
CA ALA A 11 17.26 14.75 -33.34
C ALA A 11 17.17 16.23 -32.98
N ARG A 12 16.16 16.62 -32.19
CA ARG A 12 16.11 17.97 -31.60
C ARG A 12 17.40 18.19 -30.82
N LYS A 13 18.10 19.31 -31.05
CA LYS A 13 19.34 19.64 -30.34
C LYS A 13 19.19 19.54 -28.81
N ALA A 14 18.07 20.03 -28.29
CA ALA A 14 17.74 19.95 -26.87
C ALA A 14 17.74 18.51 -26.33
N ILE A 15 17.40 17.51 -27.16
CA ILE A 15 17.39 16.08 -26.79
C ILE A 15 18.78 15.46 -26.92
N VAL A 16 19.57 15.87 -27.91
CA VAL A 16 20.98 15.43 -28.03
C VAL A 16 21.79 15.85 -26.81
N ASP A 17 21.57 17.07 -26.32
CA ASP A 17 22.26 17.62 -25.14
C ASP A 17 21.63 17.12 -23.81
N PHE A 18 20.51 16.40 -23.87
CA PHE A 18 19.72 16.01 -22.69
C PHE A 18 20.33 14.82 -21.95
N LYS A 19 20.46 14.95 -20.62
CA LYS A 19 20.82 13.82 -19.75
C LYS A 19 19.55 13.12 -19.29
N ALA A 20 19.39 11.87 -19.69
CA ALA A 20 18.22 11.07 -19.31
C ALA A 20 18.04 10.99 -17.79
N TYR A 21 16.78 11.01 -17.35
CA TYR A 21 16.44 10.77 -15.96
C TYR A 21 16.90 9.37 -15.53
N SER A 22 17.70 9.28 -14.47
CA SER A 22 18.17 7.99 -13.96
C SER A 22 17.09 7.36 -13.06
N ALA A 23 16.26 6.47 -13.60
CA ALA A 23 15.44 5.55 -12.81
C ALA A 23 16.30 4.43 -12.18
N ARG A 24 15.70 3.59 -11.31
CA ARG A 24 16.33 2.33 -10.88
C ARG A 24 16.51 1.41 -12.10
N GLY A 25 17.64 0.71 -12.19
CA GLY A 25 17.88 -0.34 -13.19
C GLY A 25 17.00 -1.59 -12.99
N GLY A 26 17.18 -2.60 -13.85
CA GLY A 26 16.40 -3.85 -13.80
C GLY A 26 16.56 -4.66 -12.51
N ALA A 27 15.80 -5.77 -12.40
CA ALA A 27 15.77 -6.61 -11.20
C ALA A 27 17.16 -7.14 -10.82
N THR A 28 17.55 -6.94 -9.57
CA THR A 28 18.76 -7.52 -8.97
C THR A 28 18.36 -8.40 -7.78
N ASP A 29 19.29 -9.20 -7.25
CA ASP A 29 19.12 -9.98 -6.03
C ASP A 29 19.30 -9.16 -4.73
N ALA A 30 19.46 -7.84 -4.87
CA ALA A 30 19.65 -6.91 -3.77
C ALA A 30 18.35 -6.61 -3.02
N LEU A 31 18.49 -6.27 -1.74
CA LEU A 31 17.41 -5.65 -0.99
C LEU A 31 17.24 -4.20 -1.46
N HIS A 32 16.10 -3.91 -2.08
CA HIS A 32 15.81 -2.63 -2.72
C HIS A 32 15.02 -1.69 -1.81
N LEU A 33 15.72 -0.71 -1.22
CA LEU A 33 15.14 0.39 -0.43
C LEU A 33 15.40 1.74 -1.11
N ASP A 34 15.34 1.79 -2.44
CA ASP A 34 15.78 2.92 -3.26
C ASP A 34 14.68 3.55 -4.15
N ALA A 35 13.48 2.96 -4.23
CA ALA A 35 12.42 3.37 -5.16
C ALA A 35 11.08 3.79 -4.49
N ASN A 36 11.02 3.77 -3.15
CA ASN A 36 9.81 4.07 -2.37
C ASN A 36 8.63 3.16 -2.72
N GLU A 37 8.91 1.89 -3.02
CA GLU A 37 7.90 0.90 -3.36
C GLU A 37 7.37 0.22 -2.11
N SER A 38 6.19 -0.37 -2.21
CA SER A 38 5.66 -1.23 -1.14
C SER A 38 6.44 -2.53 -1.06
N PRO A 39 6.80 -2.99 0.14
CA PRO A 39 7.38 -4.30 0.34
C PRO A 39 6.34 -5.42 0.21
N TRP A 40 5.04 -5.08 0.21
CA TRP A 40 3.95 -6.05 0.08
C TRP A 40 3.41 -6.10 -1.34
N THR A 41 3.10 -7.30 -1.82
CA THR A 41 2.46 -7.48 -3.12
C THR A 41 1.01 -7.03 -3.09
N PRO A 42 0.49 -6.45 -4.19
CA PRO A 42 -0.95 -6.25 -4.35
C PRO A 42 -1.66 -7.61 -4.50
N PRO A 43 -2.99 -7.65 -4.32
CA PRO A 43 -3.78 -8.84 -4.66
C PRO A 43 -3.52 -9.31 -6.10
N PRO A 44 -3.50 -10.63 -6.36
CA PRO A 44 -3.25 -11.17 -7.68
C PRO A 44 -4.32 -10.72 -8.69
N VAL A 45 -3.89 -10.45 -9.92
CA VAL A 45 -4.79 -10.04 -11.01
C VAL A 45 -5.46 -11.29 -11.58
N THR A 46 -6.73 -11.50 -11.27
CA THR A 46 -7.57 -12.55 -11.86
C THR A 46 -8.60 -11.93 -12.83
N GLY A 47 -8.87 -12.61 -13.95
CA GLY A 47 -10.03 -12.30 -14.80
C GLY A 47 -9.88 -11.13 -15.79
N ALA A 48 -8.66 -10.78 -16.23
CA ALA A 48 -8.54 -9.90 -17.38
C ALA A 48 -8.89 -10.69 -18.66
N ASP A 49 -9.95 -10.26 -19.35
CA ASP A 49 -10.45 -10.83 -20.61
C ASP A 49 -10.45 -9.77 -21.73
N ALA A 50 -10.95 -10.13 -22.92
CA ALA A 50 -11.19 -9.20 -24.05
C ALA A 50 -9.94 -8.43 -24.56
N TYR A 51 -8.75 -9.02 -24.45
CA TYR A 51 -7.48 -8.47 -24.94
C TYR A 51 -7.50 -8.05 -26.42
N ASN A 52 -8.39 -8.65 -27.22
CA ASN A 52 -8.56 -8.35 -28.64
C ASN A 52 -9.34 -7.05 -28.92
N ARG A 53 -9.82 -6.33 -27.89
CA ARG A 53 -10.60 -5.09 -28.02
C ARG A 53 -9.93 -3.94 -27.26
N TYR A 54 -9.94 -2.75 -27.87
CA TYR A 54 -9.44 -1.54 -27.22
C TYR A 54 -10.32 -1.15 -26.01
N PRO A 55 -9.73 -0.61 -24.94
CA PRO A 55 -10.47 0.02 -23.84
C PRO A 55 -11.04 1.38 -24.25
N GLU A 56 -11.86 1.96 -23.38
CA GLU A 56 -12.20 3.38 -23.46
C GLU A 56 -10.98 4.24 -23.07
N GLN A 57 -10.92 5.50 -23.51
CA GLN A 57 -9.83 6.41 -23.12
C GLN A 57 -9.79 6.61 -21.59
N GLN A 58 -10.96 6.66 -20.95
CA GLN A 58 -11.14 6.82 -19.50
C GLN A 58 -12.24 5.84 -19.05
N PRO A 59 -11.90 4.57 -18.78
CA PRO A 59 -12.90 3.54 -18.47
C PRO A 59 -13.78 3.93 -17.27
N GLU A 60 -15.11 3.91 -17.46
CA GLU A 60 -16.06 4.41 -16.47
C GLU A 60 -15.91 3.74 -15.10
N GLY A 61 -15.81 2.41 -15.06
CA GLY A 61 -15.66 1.66 -13.80
C GLY A 61 -14.39 2.05 -13.03
N LEU A 62 -13.27 2.21 -13.75
CA LEU A 62 -12.00 2.65 -13.15
C LEU A 62 -12.11 4.09 -12.62
N ARG A 63 -12.71 4.99 -13.40
CA ARG A 63 -12.88 6.39 -13.02
C ARG A 63 -13.78 6.55 -11.81
N THR A 64 -14.90 5.84 -11.75
CA THR A 64 -15.78 5.80 -10.58
C THR A 64 -15.06 5.28 -9.35
N ARG A 65 -14.26 4.19 -9.50
CA ARG A 65 -13.54 3.63 -8.36
C ARG A 65 -12.48 4.59 -7.81
N LEU A 66 -11.72 5.25 -8.68
CA LEU A 66 -10.68 6.21 -8.27
C LEU A 66 -11.29 7.51 -7.72
N ALA A 67 -12.40 7.97 -8.27
CA ALA A 67 -13.16 9.09 -7.72
C ALA A 67 -13.63 8.80 -6.28
N ALA A 68 -14.18 7.60 -6.05
CA ALA A 68 -14.55 7.15 -4.70
C ALA A 68 -13.34 6.97 -3.76
N LEU A 69 -12.17 6.59 -4.28
CA LEU A 69 -10.94 6.48 -3.48
C LEU A 69 -10.47 7.86 -2.98
N TYR A 70 -10.52 8.87 -3.84
CA TYR A 70 -10.00 10.21 -3.54
C TYR A 70 -11.06 11.19 -3.03
N GLY A 71 -12.32 10.77 -2.93
CA GLY A 71 -13.42 11.60 -2.44
C GLY A 71 -13.84 12.71 -3.41
N THR A 72 -13.68 12.50 -4.72
CA THR A 72 -13.95 13.51 -5.76
C THR A 72 -15.02 13.04 -6.76
N ALA A 73 -15.44 13.92 -7.66
CA ALA A 73 -16.37 13.57 -8.73
C ALA A 73 -15.65 12.94 -9.94
N PRO A 74 -16.22 11.93 -10.64
CA PRO A 74 -15.55 11.25 -11.74
C PRO A 74 -15.03 12.15 -12.88
N ASP A 75 -15.72 13.24 -13.19
CA ASP A 75 -15.36 14.19 -14.26
C ASP A 75 -14.20 15.13 -13.87
N THR A 76 -13.77 15.11 -12.61
CA THR A 76 -12.57 15.81 -12.14
C THR A 76 -11.28 15.01 -12.33
N LEU A 77 -11.34 13.76 -12.81
CA LEU A 77 -10.18 12.89 -12.98
C LEU A 77 -9.74 12.73 -14.43
N MET A 78 -8.43 12.79 -14.63
CA MET A 78 -7.74 12.22 -15.79
C MET A 78 -6.82 11.09 -15.30
N ILE A 79 -7.08 9.87 -15.77
CA ILE A 79 -6.35 8.65 -15.44
C ILE A 79 -5.29 8.41 -16.49
N GLY A 80 -4.07 8.11 -16.05
CA GLY A 80 -2.94 7.87 -16.93
C GLY A 80 -1.90 6.93 -16.35
N ARG A 81 -0.80 6.79 -17.09
CA ARG A 81 0.31 5.88 -16.81
C ARG A 81 1.21 6.35 -15.66
N GLY A 82 0.64 6.43 -14.46
CA GLY A 82 1.25 7.02 -13.28
C GLY A 82 1.06 8.54 -13.22
N ALA A 83 1.49 9.17 -12.12
CA ALA A 83 1.52 10.63 -12.01
C ALA A 83 2.47 11.28 -13.05
N ASP A 84 3.46 10.51 -13.52
CA ASP A 84 4.39 10.91 -14.59
C ASP A 84 3.66 11.35 -15.87
N GLU A 85 2.66 10.58 -16.33
CA GLU A 85 1.90 10.94 -17.54
C GLU A 85 1.03 12.18 -17.32
N ALA A 86 0.52 12.38 -16.10
CA ALA A 86 -0.20 13.61 -15.77
C ALA A 86 0.71 14.85 -15.84
N ILE A 87 1.95 14.76 -15.36
CA ILE A 87 2.95 15.83 -15.49
C ILE A 87 3.21 16.15 -16.97
N GLU A 88 3.44 15.13 -17.80
CA GLU A 88 3.66 15.29 -19.23
C GLU A 88 2.46 15.92 -19.95
N VAL A 89 1.25 15.45 -19.63
CA VAL A 89 0.01 15.96 -20.23
C VAL A 89 -0.25 17.41 -19.80
N LEU A 90 0.02 17.79 -18.55
CA LEU A 90 -0.09 19.17 -18.08
C LEU A 90 0.82 20.10 -18.88
N LEU A 91 2.10 19.75 -18.98
CA LEU A 91 3.09 20.52 -19.75
C LEU A 91 2.67 20.64 -21.21
N ARG A 92 2.24 19.53 -21.83
CA ARG A 92 1.79 19.53 -23.23
C ARG A 92 0.51 20.35 -23.45
N THR A 93 -0.35 20.44 -22.45
CA THR A 93 -1.63 21.16 -22.55
C THR A 93 -1.46 22.67 -22.38
N PHE A 94 -0.57 23.10 -21.48
CA PHE A 94 -0.54 24.49 -21.00
C PHE A 94 0.76 25.25 -21.26
N CYS A 95 1.83 24.60 -21.76
CA CYS A 95 3.10 25.26 -22.01
C CYS A 95 3.48 25.22 -23.50
N GLU A 96 3.53 26.40 -24.12
CA GLU A 96 4.11 26.60 -25.44
C GLU A 96 5.64 26.59 -25.38
N ALA A 97 6.26 25.87 -26.32
CA ALA A 97 7.70 25.63 -26.29
C ALA A 97 8.49 26.91 -26.62
N GLY A 98 9.45 27.27 -25.78
CA GLY A 98 10.27 28.48 -25.93
C GLY A 98 9.62 29.77 -25.44
N GLU A 99 8.36 29.73 -25.02
CA GLU A 99 7.60 30.89 -24.53
C GLU A 99 7.27 30.75 -23.05
N ASP A 100 6.61 29.64 -22.69
CA ASP A 100 6.08 29.44 -21.35
C ASP A 100 7.11 28.81 -20.41
N LYS A 101 6.86 28.98 -19.11
CA LYS A 101 7.72 28.56 -18.01
C LYS A 101 6.94 27.76 -16.98
N VAL A 102 7.67 26.95 -16.23
CA VAL A 102 7.21 26.31 -15.00
C VAL A 102 8.10 26.68 -13.82
N LEU A 103 7.55 26.61 -12.62
CA LEU A 103 8.30 26.81 -11.38
C LEU A 103 8.41 25.50 -10.60
N VAL A 104 9.59 25.24 -10.05
CA VAL A 104 9.87 24.10 -9.14
C VAL A 104 10.63 24.58 -7.89
N CYS A 105 10.54 23.82 -6.80
CA CYS A 105 11.20 24.14 -5.53
C CYS A 105 12.28 23.10 -5.17
N PRO A 106 13.51 23.17 -5.72
CA PRO A 106 14.55 22.18 -5.45
C PRO A 106 15.09 22.27 -4.01
N PRO A 107 15.53 21.15 -3.40
CA PRO A 107 15.51 19.79 -3.94
C PRO A 107 14.09 19.19 -3.90
N THR A 108 13.59 18.74 -5.06
CA THR A 108 12.29 18.09 -5.23
C THR A 108 12.38 16.99 -6.30
N PHE A 109 11.25 16.44 -6.71
CA PHE A 109 11.19 15.38 -7.71
C PHE A 109 11.66 15.89 -9.08
N GLY A 110 12.82 15.42 -9.53
CA GLY A 110 13.47 15.93 -10.74
C GLY A 110 12.72 15.68 -12.05
N TYR A 111 11.65 14.88 -12.04
CA TYR A 111 10.90 14.58 -13.27
C TYR A 111 10.17 15.82 -13.82
N TYR A 112 9.74 16.77 -12.96
CA TYR A 112 9.11 18.01 -13.42
C TYR A 112 10.02 18.81 -14.36
N ALA A 113 11.25 19.09 -13.91
CA ALA A 113 12.26 19.81 -14.68
C ALA A 113 12.67 19.06 -15.96
N ASN A 114 12.74 17.73 -15.89
CA ASN A 114 13.06 16.89 -17.04
C ASN A 114 11.97 16.96 -18.12
N CYS A 115 10.70 16.79 -17.76
CA CYS A 115 9.59 16.89 -18.71
C CYS A 115 9.45 18.31 -19.26
N ALA A 116 9.65 19.35 -18.43
CA ALA A 116 9.64 20.74 -18.87
C ALA A 116 10.73 20.99 -19.93
N SER A 117 11.94 20.49 -19.70
CA SER A 117 13.05 20.58 -20.67
C SER A 117 12.74 19.84 -21.98
N ILE A 118 12.13 18.65 -21.92
CA ILE A 118 11.72 17.89 -23.11
C ILE A 118 10.63 18.64 -23.89
N GLN A 119 9.66 19.23 -23.19
CA GLN A 119 8.61 20.07 -23.78
C GLN A 119 9.20 21.35 -24.40
N GLY A 120 10.28 21.88 -23.82
CA GLY A 120 10.86 23.16 -24.20
C GLY A 120 10.32 24.34 -23.39
N ALA A 121 9.70 24.08 -22.23
CA ALA A 121 9.29 25.11 -21.29
C ALA A 121 10.50 25.59 -20.46
N GLY A 122 10.56 26.89 -20.18
CA GLY A 122 11.57 27.46 -19.28
C GLY A 122 11.35 26.99 -17.83
N ILE A 123 12.43 26.93 -17.05
CA ILE A 123 12.37 26.50 -15.64
C ILE A 123 12.76 27.67 -14.76
N VAL A 124 11.89 27.99 -13.81
CA VAL A 124 12.11 28.93 -12.73
C VAL A 124 12.27 28.14 -11.45
N GLU A 125 13.26 28.48 -10.63
CA GLU A 125 13.51 27.78 -9.37
C GLU A 125 13.26 28.72 -8.19
N ALA A 126 12.51 28.22 -7.20
CA ALA A 126 12.43 28.81 -5.87
C ALA A 126 12.87 27.74 -4.86
N PRO A 127 14.19 27.56 -4.63
CA PRO A 127 14.69 26.48 -3.80
C PRO A 127 14.05 26.44 -2.42
N LEU A 128 14.01 25.27 -1.79
CA LEU A 128 13.66 25.13 -0.37
C LEU A 128 14.71 25.83 0.51
N ASP A 129 14.37 26.11 1.75
CA ASP A 129 15.33 26.61 2.74
C ASP A 129 16.29 25.52 3.21
N ALA A 130 17.32 25.90 3.97
CA ALA A 130 18.37 24.98 4.41
C ALA A 130 17.84 23.83 5.30
N ASP A 131 16.69 24.02 5.94
CA ASP A 131 15.95 23.03 6.71
C ASP A 131 14.89 22.27 5.88
N TYR A 132 14.90 22.48 4.55
CA TYR A 132 13.97 21.96 3.56
C TYR A 132 12.53 22.50 3.65
N SER A 133 12.27 23.55 4.44
CA SER A 133 10.97 24.21 4.45
C SER A 133 10.71 24.98 3.14
N TYR A 134 9.42 25.14 2.81
CA TYR A 134 8.98 25.92 1.65
C TYR A 134 9.03 27.41 1.99
N ASN A 135 9.73 28.20 1.17
CA ASN A 135 9.85 29.64 1.36
C ASN A 135 8.81 30.38 0.52
N GLU A 136 7.70 30.80 1.13
CA GLU A 136 6.59 31.45 0.43
C GLU A 136 7.01 32.76 -0.27
N GLU A 137 7.79 33.61 0.40
CA GLU A 137 8.26 34.87 -0.17
C GLU A 137 9.07 34.63 -1.45
N ARG A 138 10.01 33.67 -1.40
CA ARG A 138 10.82 33.29 -2.56
C ARG A 138 9.98 32.76 -3.70
N ILE A 139 8.98 31.93 -3.42
CA ILE A 139 8.06 31.41 -4.44
C ILE A 139 7.29 32.57 -5.08
N ARG A 140 6.72 33.47 -4.27
CA ARG A 140 5.98 34.63 -4.77
C ARG A 140 6.83 35.55 -5.62
N THR A 141 8.04 35.88 -5.18
CA THR A 141 8.99 36.69 -5.94
C THR A 141 9.28 36.05 -7.30
N ALA A 142 9.61 34.76 -7.31
CA ALA A 142 9.88 34.03 -8.55
C ALA A 142 8.66 33.98 -9.49
N MET A 143 7.44 33.85 -8.94
CA MET A 143 6.20 33.91 -9.72
C MET A 143 5.96 35.30 -10.32
N THR A 144 6.13 36.36 -9.54
CA THR A 144 5.97 37.74 -10.00
C THR A 144 7.00 38.11 -11.07
N GLU A 145 8.26 37.72 -10.90
CA GLU A 145 9.33 37.98 -11.86
C GLU A 145 9.14 37.21 -13.17
N ALA A 146 8.64 35.97 -13.10
CA ALA A 146 8.35 35.17 -14.28
C ALA A 146 7.15 35.71 -15.08
N GLY A 147 6.21 36.37 -14.40
CA GLY A 147 5.08 37.07 -15.01
C GLY A 147 4.15 36.14 -15.80
N ALA A 148 3.57 36.66 -16.88
CA ALA A 148 2.55 35.94 -17.67
C ALA A 148 3.07 34.67 -18.38
N ALA A 149 4.39 34.52 -18.53
CA ALA A 149 5.00 33.32 -19.08
C ALA A 149 4.94 32.13 -18.11
N LEU A 150 4.75 32.35 -16.80
CA LEU A 150 4.64 31.26 -15.84
C LEU A 150 3.24 30.63 -15.88
N LYS A 151 3.17 29.37 -16.34
CA LYS A 151 1.92 28.64 -16.48
C LYS A 151 1.64 27.67 -15.35
N ILE A 152 2.68 27.01 -14.84
CA ILE A 152 2.54 25.92 -13.86
C ILE A 152 3.56 26.10 -12.74
N VAL A 153 3.12 25.93 -11.49
CA VAL A 153 3.97 25.77 -10.31
C VAL A 153 3.82 24.35 -9.80
N PHE A 154 4.91 23.57 -9.79
CA PHE A 154 4.93 22.23 -9.21
C PHE A 154 5.44 22.27 -7.77
N LEU A 155 4.63 21.78 -6.85
CA LEU A 155 4.94 21.64 -5.42
C LEU A 155 4.69 20.18 -5.01
N CYS A 156 5.58 19.56 -4.24
CA CYS A 156 5.45 18.15 -3.87
C CYS A 156 5.28 18.03 -2.36
N SER A 157 4.20 17.38 -1.91
CA SER A 157 3.88 17.27 -0.48
C SER A 157 3.18 15.95 -0.16
N PRO A 158 3.77 15.08 0.68
CA PRO A 158 5.13 15.12 1.20
C PRO A 158 6.21 15.16 0.10
N ASN A 159 7.22 16.02 0.25
CA ASN A 159 8.24 16.27 -0.78
C ASN A 159 9.19 15.07 -0.94
N ASN A 160 9.55 14.73 -2.18
CA ASN A 160 10.62 13.78 -2.48
C ASN A 160 11.85 14.55 -2.97
N PRO A 161 13.02 14.47 -2.30
CA PRO A 161 13.43 13.39 -1.39
C PRO A 161 13.41 13.71 0.11
N THR A 162 12.97 14.90 0.52
CA THR A 162 13.18 15.41 1.88
C THR A 162 12.17 14.89 2.92
N GLY A 163 10.96 14.52 2.49
CA GLY A 163 9.91 13.95 3.32
C GLY A 163 9.02 14.97 4.04
N ASN A 164 9.37 16.26 4.03
CA ASN A 164 8.57 17.31 4.66
C ASN A 164 7.30 17.65 3.87
N VAL A 165 6.31 18.21 4.56
CA VAL A 165 5.06 18.70 3.97
C VAL A 165 5.10 20.22 3.78
N ILE A 166 4.30 20.73 2.86
CA ILE A 166 4.08 22.17 2.68
C ILE A 166 2.95 22.66 3.60
N ASP A 167 3.10 23.86 4.17
CA ASP A 167 2.01 24.51 4.90
C ASP A 167 0.82 24.78 3.94
N PRO A 168 -0.40 24.28 4.24
CA PRO A 168 -1.59 24.54 3.43
C PRO A 168 -1.85 26.01 3.09
N LYS A 169 -1.46 26.94 3.97
CA LYS A 169 -1.66 28.38 3.76
C LYS A 169 -0.84 28.92 2.60
N ILE A 170 0.35 28.35 2.37
CA ILE A 170 1.19 28.73 1.23
C ILE A 170 0.43 28.37 -0.06
N VAL A 171 -0.07 27.14 -0.17
CA VAL A 171 -0.78 26.68 -1.37
C VAL A 171 -2.04 27.49 -1.63
N THR A 172 -2.90 27.63 -0.62
CA THR A 172 -4.18 28.32 -0.75
C THR A 172 -4.02 29.82 -1.06
N SER A 173 -3.00 30.47 -0.48
CA SER A 173 -2.69 31.87 -0.79
C SER A 173 -2.10 32.06 -2.20
N LEU A 174 -1.24 31.15 -2.66
CA LEU A 174 -0.75 31.15 -4.04
C LEU A 174 -1.90 30.95 -5.03
N CYS A 175 -2.82 30.03 -4.76
CA CYS A 175 -4.01 29.83 -5.60
C CYS A 175 -4.87 31.09 -5.69
N ALA A 176 -5.11 31.75 -4.56
CA ALA A 176 -5.92 32.98 -4.46
C ALA A 176 -5.27 34.17 -5.20
N ASP A 177 -3.98 34.37 -5.00
CA ASP A 177 -3.27 35.55 -5.50
C ASP A 177 -2.82 35.43 -6.95
N PHE A 178 -2.67 34.20 -7.46
CA PHE A 178 -2.25 33.92 -8.84
C PHE A 178 -3.27 33.04 -9.58
N PRO A 179 -4.52 33.50 -9.77
CA PRO A 179 -5.59 32.69 -10.38
C PRO A 179 -5.34 32.34 -11.86
N GLN A 180 -4.37 32.97 -12.51
CA GLN A 180 -3.97 32.71 -13.90
C GLN A 180 -2.85 31.66 -14.04
N THR A 181 -2.29 31.20 -12.92
CA THR A 181 -1.22 30.20 -12.90
C THR A 181 -1.76 28.92 -12.26
N LEU A 182 -1.47 27.77 -12.88
CA LEU A 182 -1.84 26.48 -12.33
C LEU A 182 -0.92 26.12 -11.17
N ILE A 183 -1.51 25.82 -10.01
CA ILE A 183 -0.79 25.35 -8.83
C ILE A 183 -0.99 23.84 -8.75
N VAL A 184 0.07 23.10 -9.03
CA VAL A 184 0.05 21.63 -9.06
C VAL A 184 0.68 21.10 -7.78
N ILE A 185 -0.12 20.43 -6.95
CA ILE A 185 0.36 19.69 -5.78
C ILE A 185 0.52 18.22 -6.15
N ASP A 186 1.76 17.74 -6.12
CA ASP A 186 2.07 16.32 -6.24
C ASP A 186 1.97 15.64 -4.88
N GLU A 187 0.88 14.89 -4.70
CA GLU A 187 0.55 14.13 -3.51
C GLU A 187 0.88 12.64 -3.69
N ALA A 188 1.98 12.28 -4.37
CA ALA A 188 2.37 10.89 -4.56
C ALA A 188 2.57 10.08 -3.26
N TYR A 189 2.71 10.76 -2.10
CA TYR A 189 2.94 10.17 -0.78
C TYR A 189 1.90 10.59 0.26
N GLU A 190 0.79 11.22 -0.12
CA GLU A 190 -0.17 11.79 0.84
C GLU A 190 -0.76 10.75 1.80
N GLU A 191 -0.91 9.48 1.38
CA GLU A 191 -1.48 8.44 2.26
C GLU A 191 -0.63 8.24 3.54
N PHE A 192 0.66 8.59 3.49
CA PHE A 192 1.58 8.51 4.62
C PHE A 192 1.57 9.76 5.52
N SER A 193 0.91 10.82 5.07
CA SER A 193 0.81 12.09 5.75
C SER A 193 -0.31 12.04 6.80
N ASP A 194 -0.22 12.92 7.79
CA ASP A 194 -1.33 13.24 8.70
C ASP A 194 -2.03 14.55 8.30
N GLN A 195 -1.48 15.27 7.32
CA GLN A 195 -2.11 16.45 6.71
C GLN A 195 -3.18 16.00 5.70
N PRO A 196 -4.39 16.59 5.72
CA PRO A 196 -5.42 16.31 4.73
C PRO A 196 -4.98 16.63 3.30
N SER A 197 -5.47 15.85 2.33
CA SER A 197 -5.30 16.14 0.91
C SER A 197 -5.88 17.50 0.49
N PHE A 198 -5.21 18.14 -0.46
CA PHE A 198 -5.64 19.37 -1.13
C PHE A 198 -6.83 19.18 -2.09
N THR A 199 -7.29 17.94 -2.32
CA THR A 199 -8.54 17.71 -3.08
C THR A 199 -9.74 18.40 -2.44
N ASN A 200 -9.71 18.62 -1.12
CA ASN A 200 -10.76 19.31 -0.37
C ASN A 200 -10.88 20.80 -0.75
N ASP A 201 -9.82 21.43 -1.23
CA ASP A 201 -9.78 22.86 -1.55
C ASP A 201 -10.13 23.17 -3.02
N MET A 202 -10.22 22.15 -3.87
CA MET A 202 -10.41 22.31 -5.31
C MET A 202 -11.75 22.96 -5.70
N GLY A 203 -12.78 22.82 -4.87
CA GLY A 203 -14.06 23.51 -5.08
C GLY A 203 -13.96 25.04 -4.90
N ILE A 204 -12.90 25.51 -4.24
CA ILE A 204 -12.62 26.92 -3.96
C ILE A 204 -11.66 27.49 -5.00
N TYR A 205 -10.65 26.72 -5.40
CA TYR A 205 -9.56 27.16 -6.27
C TYR A 205 -9.53 26.40 -7.61
N PRO A 206 -10.11 26.95 -8.69
CA PRO A 206 -10.17 26.28 -9.99
C PRO A 206 -8.81 26.04 -10.66
N ASN A 207 -7.76 26.76 -10.23
CA ASN A 207 -6.38 26.62 -10.72
C ASN A 207 -5.55 25.62 -9.89
N LEU A 208 -6.13 24.99 -8.87
CA LEU A 208 -5.50 23.94 -8.09
C LEU A 208 -5.65 22.58 -8.79
N ILE A 209 -4.53 21.86 -8.91
CA ILE A 209 -4.47 20.53 -9.50
C ILE A 209 -3.75 19.61 -8.52
N VAL A 210 -4.29 18.43 -8.27
CA VAL A 210 -3.68 17.42 -7.40
C VAL A 210 -3.25 16.21 -8.24
N LEU A 211 -2.00 15.77 -8.08
CA LEU A 211 -1.50 14.54 -8.68
C LEU A 211 -1.48 13.41 -7.64
N ARG A 212 -1.97 12.23 -8.02
CA ARG A 212 -1.96 11.03 -7.17
C ARG A 212 -1.42 9.83 -7.94
N THR A 213 -0.87 8.86 -7.22
CA THR A 213 -0.35 7.63 -7.83
C THR A 213 -0.75 6.38 -7.05
N LEU A 214 -0.93 5.29 -7.77
CA LEU A 214 -1.11 3.96 -7.17
C LEU A 214 0.21 3.27 -6.84
N SER A 215 1.34 3.88 -7.19
CA SER A 215 2.66 3.24 -7.12
C SER A 215 3.17 3.01 -5.70
N LYS A 216 2.71 3.80 -4.73
CA LYS A 216 3.30 3.89 -3.39
C LYS A 216 2.47 3.10 -2.38
N ALA A 217 1.56 3.75 -1.66
CA ALA A 217 0.74 3.13 -0.61
C ALA A 217 -0.07 1.92 -1.11
N TYR A 218 -0.55 1.97 -2.35
CA TYR A 218 -1.41 0.91 -2.91
C TYR A 218 -0.65 -0.26 -3.53
N SER A 219 0.70 -0.28 -3.46
CA SER A 219 1.52 -1.41 -3.93
C SER A 219 1.42 -1.73 -5.44
N LEU A 220 1.11 -0.73 -6.29
CA LEU A 220 0.86 -0.93 -7.73
C LEU A 220 1.91 -0.24 -8.62
N ALA A 221 3.16 -0.16 -8.19
CA ALA A 221 4.23 0.51 -8.96
C ALA A 221 4.41 -0.08 -10.37
N GLY A 222 4.37 -1.41 -10.51
CA GLY A 222 4.49 -2.11 -11.79
C GLY A 222 3.29 -1.97 -12.72
N VAL A 223 2.12 -1.60 -12.18
CA VAL A 223 0.87 -1.40 -12.94
C VAL A 223 0.86 -0.04 -13.63
N ARG A 224 1.68 0.90 -13.17
CA ARG A 224 1.80 2.25 -13.73
C ARG A 224 0.46 2.98 -13.79
N GLY A 225 -0.28 3.03 -12.68
CA GLY A 225 -1.53 3.78 -12.57
C GLY A 225 -1.38 5.09 -11.76
N GLY A 226 -2.01 6.16 -12.22
CA GLY A 226 -2.09 7.44 -11.51
C GLY A 226 -3.15 8.36 -12.09
N VAL A 227 -3.38 9.49 -11.42
CA VAL A 227 -4.41 10.46 -11.82
C VAL A 227 -3.92 11.90 -11.66
N ALA A 228 -4.42 12.78 -12.52
CA ALA A 228 -4.59 14.20 -12.21
C ALA A 228 -6.03 14.44 -11.79
N ILE A 229 -6.20 15.24 -10.73
CA ILE A 229 -7.49 15.67 -10.22
C ILE A 229 -7.53 17.19 -10.37
N ALA A 230 -8.46 17.71 -11.19
CA ALA A 230 -8.56 19.13 -11.49
C ALA A 230 -10.01 19.56 -11.77
N ASP A 231 -10.24 20.88 -11.92
CA ASP A 231 -11.49 21.40 -12.48
C ASP A 231 -11.84 20.68 -13.79
N PRO A 232 -13.12 20.28 -14.02
CA PRO A 232 -13.50 19.52 -15.22
C PRO A 232 -13.13 20.21 -16.54
N ARG A 233 -13.01 21.54 -16.57
CA ARG A 233 -12.58 22.30 -17.76
C ARG A 233 -11.10 22.09 -18.06
N ILE A 234 -10.26 21.95 -17.02
CA ILE A 234 -8.84 21.59 -17.15
C ILE A 234 -8.73 20.16 -17.65
N ILE A 235 -9.47 19.23 -17.04
CA ILE A 235 -9.50 17.82 -17.46
C ILE A 235 -9.92 17.69 -18.92
N ALA A 236 -10.96 18.42 -19.36
CA ALA A 236 -11.40 18.40 -20.75
C ALA A 236 -10.33 18.87 -21.74
N LEU A 237 -9.40 19.76 -21.35
CA LEU A 237 -8.25 20.14 -22.17
C LEU A 237 -7.18 19.05 -22.16
N MET A 238 -6.85 18.52 -20.99
CA MET A 238 -5.87 17.43 -20.83
C MET A 238 -6.23 16.19 -21.65
N LEU A 239 -7.52 15.81 -21.68
CA LEU A 239 -8.00 14.66 -22.45
C LEU A 239 -7.81 14.82 -23.97
N LYS A 240 -7.69 16.05 -24.50
CA LYS A 240 -7.43 16.30 -25.93
C LYS A 240 -6.01 15.90 -26.36
N VAL A 241 -5.05 15.91 -25.42
CA VAL A 241 -3.64 15.61 -25.71
C VAL A 241 -3.18 14.27 -25.13
N LEU A 242 -4.00 13.66 -24.26
CA LEU A 242 -3.82 12.30 -23.77
C LEU A 242 -3.99 11.30 -24.93
N PRO A 243 -3.12 10.27 -25.05
CA PRO A 243 -3.33 9.15 -25.96
C PRO A 243 -4.76 8.57 -25.89
N PRO A 244 -5.27 8.01 -27.00
CA PRO A 244 -6.66 7.51 -27.04
C PRO A 244 -6.91 6.29 -26.13
N TYR A 245 -5.86 5.54 -25.76
CA TYR A 245 -5.94 4.32 -24.95
C TYR A 245 -4.79 4.27 -23.93
N PRO A 246 -4.78 5.14 -22.91
CA PRO A 246 -3.62 5.29 -22.01
C PRO A 246 -3.49 4.14 -21.01
N ILE A 247 -4.61 3.49 -20.65
CA ILE A 247 -4.66 2.37 -19.71
C ILE A 247 -5.04 1.09 -20.44
N ALA A 248 -4.21 0.05 -20.33
CA ALA A 248 -4.50 -1.27 -20.90
C ALA A 248 -5.53 -2.05 -20.06
N ARG A 249 -6.31 -2.93 -20.69
CA ARG A 249 -7.32 -3.76 -19.99
C ARG A 249 -6.77 -4.55 -18.78
N PRO A 250 -5.60 -5.20 -18.86
CA PRO A 250 -5.07 -5.92 -17.69
C PRO A 250 -4.67 -4.99 -16.54
N VAL A 251 -4.24 -3.77 -16.86
CA VAL A 251 -3.91 -2.72 -15.89
C VAL A 251 -5.18 -2.22 -15.20
N GLU A 252 -6.24 -1.97 -15.97
CA GLU A 252 -7.57 -1.62 -15.43
C GLU A 252 -8.06 -2.69 -14.44
N THR A 253 -8.06 -3.97 -14.84
CA THR A 253 -8.48 -5.08 -13.96
C THR A 253 -7.62 -5.18 -12.70
N ALA A 254 -6.30 -5.03 -12.83
CA ALA A 254 -5.38 -5.05 -11.70
C ALA A 254 -5.71 -3.96 -10.67
N ILE A 255 -5.94 -2.73 -11.15
CA ILE A 255 -6.29 -1.59 -10.28
C ILE A 255 -7.64 -1.85 -9.59
N LEU A 256 -8.66 -2.29 -10.33
CA LEU A 256 -9.99 -2.53 -9.78
C LEU A 256 -9.99 -3.62 -8.69
N ASN A 257 -9.25 -4.71 -8.90
CA ASN A 257 -9.12 -5.78 -7.90
C ASN A 257 -8.33 -5.32 -6.67
N ALA A 258 -7.17 -4.69 -6.88
CA ALA A 258 -6.32 -4.24 -5.78
C ALA A 258 -6.96 -3.13 -4.94
N LEU A 259 -7.88 -2.36 -5.53
CA LEU A 259 -8.62 -1.32 -4.83
C LEU A 259 -10.04 -1.77 -4.49
N SER A 260 -10.43 -3.05 -4.56
CA SER A 260 -11.81 -3.43 -4.20
C SER A 260 -12.16 -2.97 -2.77
N PRO A 261 -13.44 -2.70 -2.45
CA PRO A 261 -13.85 -2.35 -1.09
C PRO A 261 -13.33 -3.34 -0.04
N ALA A 262 -13.29 -4.63 -0.38
CA ALA A 262 -12.76 -5.69 0.48
C ALA A 262 -11.24 -5.60 0.69
N ALA A 263 -10.47 -5.08 -0.27
CA ALA A 263 -9.02 -4.92 -0.15
C ALA A 263 -8.59 -3.73 0.74
N MET A 264 -9.46 -2.73 0.90
CA MET A 264 -9.11 -1.47 1.57
C MET A 264 -8.70 -1.60 3.04
N PRO A 265 -9.32 -2.47 3.87
CA PRO A 265 -8.89 -2.67 5.25
C PRO A 265 -7.47 -3.22 5.37
N VAL A 266 -7.04 -4.09 4.46
CA VAL A 266 -5.67 -4.62 4.43
C VAL A 266 -4.68 -3.50 4.06
N HIS A 267 -4.99 -2.67 3.05
CA HIS A 267 -4.18 -1.48 2.74
C HIS A 267 -4.02 -0.56 3.95
N LYS A 268 -5.11 -0.31 4.68
CA LYS A 268 -5.08 0.51 5.90
C LYS A 268 -4.17 -0.09 6.98
N ALA A 269 -4.24 -1.41 7.19
CA ALA A 269 -3.39 -2.09 8.16
C ALA A 269 -1.90 -2.07 7.76
N ARG A 270 -1.60 -2.29 6.48
CA ARG A 270 -0.24 -2.19 5.93
C ARG A 270 0.32 -0.77 6.08
N LEU A 271 -0.47 0.25 5.75
CA LEU A 271 -0.10 1.65 5.90
C LEU A 271 0.21 2.03 7.36
N ALA A 272 -0.60 1.56 8.31
CA ALA A 272 -0.36 1.80 9.73
C ALA A 272 0.98 1.17 10.21
N LEU A 273 1.25 -0.08 9.81
CA LEU A 273 2.55 -0.72 10.06
C LEU A 273 3.70 0.04 9.39
N TRP A 274 3.48 0.55 8.18
CA TRP A 274 4.50 1.28 7.45
C TRP A 274 4.88 2.61 8.13
N LYS A 275 3.87 3.33 8.66
CA LYS A 275 4.07 4.54 9.46
C LYS A 275 4.83 4.22 10.75
N SER A 276 4.49 3.15 11.48
CA SER A 276 5.21 2.77 12.71
C SER A 276 6.65 2.32 12.43
N GLU A 277 6.88 1.60 11.33
CA GLU A 277 8.23 1.22 10.91
C GLU A 277 9.08 2.41 10.50
N ARG A 278 8.49 3.46 9.90
CA ARG A 278 9.19 4.73 9.63
C ARG A 278 9.69 5.37 10.92
N GLU A 279 8.87 5.42 11.96
CA GLU A 279 9.23 5.98 13.27
C GLU A 279 10.32 5.15 13.96
N ARG A 280 10.19 3.82 13.90
CA ARG A 280 11.21 2.88 14.41
C ARG A 280 12.54 3.08 13.71
N MET A 281 12.53 3.11 12.38
CA MET A 281 13.72 3.34 11.55
C MET A 281 14.35 4.69 11.85
N ALA A 282 13.56 5.77 11.97
CA ALA A 282 14.07 7.09 12.29
C ALA A 282 14.78 7.13 13.65
N THR A 283 14.16 6.53 14.67
CA THR A 283 14.73 6.45 16.03
C THR A 283 16.02 5.63 16.05
N ALA A 284 16.04 4.48 15.37
CA ALA A 284 17.18 3.59 15.34
C ALA A 284 18.35 4.17 14.53
N LEU A 285 18.08 4.73 13.34
CA LEU A 285 19.11 5.34 12.49
C LEU A 285 19.75 6.56 13.14
N ALA A 286 19.01 7.32 13.97
CA ALA A 286 19.58 8.44 14.72
C ALA A 286 20.68 8.02 15.73
N GLN A 287 20.75 6.73 16.08
CA GLN A 287 21.78 6.17 16.97
C GLN A 287 23.00 5.64 16.20
N SER A 288 22.96 5.62 14.86
CA SER A 288 24.03 5.08 14.04
C SER A 288 25.21 6.05 13.96
N ALA A 289 26.43 5.54 14.13
CA ALA A 289 27.65 6.34 13.93
C ALA A 289 27.79 6.88 12.49
N PHE A 290 27.12 6.24 11.52
CA PHE A 290 27.12 6.69 10.12
C PHE A 290 26.20 7.88 9.86
N VAL A 291 25.19 8.09 10.71
CA VAL A 291 24.13 9.07 10.48
C VAL A 291 24.37 10.30 11.35
N LYS A 292 24.45 11.47 10.70
CA LYS A 292 24.55 12.76 11.39
C LYS A 292 23.19 13.32 11.74
N THR A 293 22.23 13.20 10.83
CA THR A 293 20.86 13.71 11.03
C THR A 293 19.87 12.86 10.25
N VAL A 294 18.77 12.48 10.91
CA VAL A 294 17.58 11.92 10.27
C VAL A 294 16.58 13.06 10.13
N PHE A 295 16.18 13.40 8.91
CA PHE A 295 15.20 14.45 8.69
C PHE A 295 13.77 13.94 8.94
N PRO A 296 12.86 14.76 9.52
CA PRO A 296 11.46 14.40 9.69
C PRO A 296 10.80 14.05 8.35
N SER A 297 9.92 13.06 8.36
CA SER A 297 9.25 12.58 7.15
C SER A 297 7.79 12.23 7.39
N GLN A 298 6.94 12.69 6.48
CA GLN A 298 5.54 12.31 6.32
C GLN A 298 5.35 11.38 5.11
N ALA A 299 6.43 10.87 4.50
CA ALA A 299 6.40 9.93 3.37
C ALA A 299 6.76 8.48 3.78
N ASN A 300 6.95 7.55 2.85
CA ASN A 300 7.41 6.17 3.12
C ASN A 300 8.94 5.99 3.01
N PHE A 301 9.69 7.03 3.34
CA PHE A 301 11.16 7.04 3.30
C PHE A 301 11.72 8.06 4.29
N LEU A 302 13.02 8.00 4.55
CA LEU A 302 13.77 8.96 5.35
C LEU A 302 14.93 9.53 4.54
N LEU A 303 15.16 10.83 4.64
CA LEU A 303 16.40 11.48 4.19
C LEU A 303 17.40 11.50 5.34
N LEU A 304 18.66 11.18 5.03
CA LEU A 304 19.76 11.06 5.97
C LEU A 304 20.91 11.98 5.54
N ASP A 305 21.35 12.85 6.47
CA ASP A 305 22.69 13.43 6.44
C ASP A 305 23.66 12.44 7.09
N VAL A 306 24.80 12.15 6.45
CA VAL A 306 25.69 11.05 6.84
C VAL A 306 27.14 11.53 6.99
N ASN A 307 27.85 10.98 7.97
CA ASN A 307 29.23 11.38 8.30
C ASN A 307 30.25 10.87 7.25
N ASN A 308 30.31 9.55 7.06
CA ASN A 308 31.24 8.89 6.13
C ASN A 308 30.46 8.13 5.06
N ARG A 309 30.10 8.85 3.98
CA ARG A 309 29.27 8.31 2.89
C ARG A 309 29.91 7.07 2.24
N GLU A 310 31.21 7.10 1.98
CA GLU A 310 31.89 5.99 1.29
C GLU A 310 31.95 4.72 2.13
N GLU A 311 32.18 4.85 3.43
CA GLU A 311 32.19 3.72 4.36
C GLU A 311 30.79 3.11 4.52
N LEU A 312 29.76 3.94 4.73
CA LEU A 312 28.38 3.47 4.80
C LEU A 312 27.98 2.71 3.52
N LEU A 313 28.36 3.22 2.35
CA LEU A 313 28.08 2.54 1.08
C LEU A 313 28.80 1.20 0.95
N ARG A 314 29.99 1.05 1.53
CA ARG A 314 30.69 -0.24 1.60
C ARG A 314 29.97 -1.21 2.54
N GLU A 315 29.50 -0.77 3.70
CA GLU A 315 28.72 -1.63 4.62
C GLU A 315 27.39 -2.06 4.01
N LEU A 316 26.64 -1.14 3.39
CA LEU A 316 25.41 -1.45 2.66
C LEU A 316 25.67 -2.47 1.53
N ALA A 317 26.78 -2.33 0.81
CA ALA A 317 27.15 -3.27 -0.24
C ALA A 317 27.45 -4.69 0.28
N LYS A 318 28.06 -4.83 1.46
CA LYS A 318 28.32 -6.15 2.09
C LYS A 318 27.01 -6.90 2.40
N SER A 319 25.97 -6.15 2.79
CA SER A 319 24.64 -6.69 3.07
C SER A 319 23.71 -6.70 1.84
N ASN A 320 24.24 -6.39 0.65
CA ASN A 320 23.50 -6.23 -0.61
C ASN A 320 22.25 -5.32 -0.49
N VAL A 321 22.36 -4.22 0.27
CA VAL A 321 21.28 -3.24 0.44
C VAL A 321 21.49 -2.06 -0.50
N LYS A 322 20.45 -1.68 -1.25
CA LYS A 322 20.44 -0.53 -2.15
C LYS A 322 19.54 0.57 -1.60
N ILE A 323 20.09 1.77 -1.49
CA ILE A 323 19.34 2.99 -1.12
C ILE A 323 19.58 4.08 -2.17
N ARG A 324 18.80 5.16 -2.13
CA ARG A 324 18.84 6.21 -3.14
C ARG A 324 19.84 7.31 -2.78
N HIS A 325 20.57 7.79 -3.78
CA HIS A 325 21.61 8.79 -3.61
C HIS A 325 21.14 10.16 -4.10
N TYR A 326 21.35 11.18 -3.28
CA TYR A 326 21.19 12.58 -3.66
C TYR A 326 22.45 13.39 -3.30
N PRO A 327 22.68 14.55 -3.94
CA PRO A 327 23.74 15.47 -3.51
C PRO A 327 23.59 15.89 -2.04
N ILE A 328 22.34 16.08 -1.60
CA ILE A 328 21.97 16.52 -0.25
C ILE A 328 22.02 15.41 0.82
N GLY A 329 22.25 14.16 0.45
CA GLY A 329 22.24 13.05 1.40
C GLY A 329 21.90 11.69 0.77
N LEU A 330 21.52 10.75 1.63
CA LEU A 330 21.04 9.42 1.24
C LEU A 330 19.57 9.28 1.65
N ARG A 331 18.74 8.74 0.76
CA ARG A 331 17.33 8.47 1.05
C ARG A 331 17.13 6.96 1.12
N ILE A 332 16.59 6.50 2.24
CA ILE A 332 16.23 5.09 2.46
C ILE A 332 14.71 4.96 2.45
N SER A 333 14.18 4.09 1.58
CA SER A 333 12.77 3.69 1.63
C SER A 333 12.53 2.81 2.84
N ILE A 334 11.34 2.92 3.44
CA ILE A 334 10.94 2.02 4.51
C ILE A 334 10.42 0.73 3.87
N GLY A 335 10.95 -0.42 4.28
CA GLY A 335 10.52 -1.74 3.83
C GLY A 335 9.67 -2.45 4.88
N ALA A 336 9.53 -3.77 4.74
CA ALA A 336 8.97 -4.64 5.76
C ALA A 336 9.89 -4.67 7.00
N PRO A 337 9.38 -5.05 8.20
CA PRO A 337 10.18 -5.09 9.42
C PRO A 337 11.51 -5.84 9.30
N GLU A 338 11.52 -6.94 8.54
CA GLU A 338 12.69 -7.77 8.29
C GLU A 338 13.72 -7.06 7.41
N GLU A 339 13.25 -6.43 6.33
CA GLU A 339 14.08 -5.65 5.41
C GLU A 339 14.72 -4.46 6.14
N ASN A 340 13.93 -3.79 6.97
CA ASN A 340 14.39 -2.71 7.84
C ASN A 340 15.46 -3.20 8.82
N ASN A 341 15.32 -4.40 9.39
CA ASN A 341 16.34 -4.98 10.29
C ASN A 341 17.65 -5.28 9.55
N ILE A 342 17.60 -5.81 8.33
CA ILE A 342 18.79 -6.02 7.48
C ILE A 342 19.48 -4.69 7.20
N ALA A 343 18.71 -3.66 6.85
CA ALA A 343 19.24 -2.33 6.64
C ALA A 343 19.89 -1.77 7.91
N LEU A 344 19.19 -1.78 9.05
CA LEU A 344 19.70 -1.30 10.34
C LEU A 344 21.02 -1.96 10.74
N ALA A 345 21.16 -3.28 10.52
CA ALA A 345 22.42 -3.99 10.74
C ALA A 345 23.57 -3.43 9.88
N ALA A 346 23.31 -3.10 8.62
CA ALA A 346 24.29 -2.43 7.75
C ALA A 346 24.63 -0.99 8.21
N PHE A 347 23.73 -0.33 8.94
CA PHE A 347 23.99 0.93 9.63
C PHE A 347 24.67 0.76 11.01
N GLY A 348 25.12 -0.45 11.35
CA GLY A 348 25.77 -0.74 12.64
C GLY A 348 24.82 -0.72 13.83
N ILE A 349 23.51 -0.75 13.59
CA ILE A 349 22.50 -0.86 14.64
C ILE A 349 22.15 -2.33 14.82
N THR A 350 22.34 -2.85 16.04
CA THR A 350 21.83 -4.17 16.38
C THR A 350 20.31 -4.08 16.45
N PRO A 351 19.55 -4.77 15.57
CA PRO A 351 18.11 -4.80 15.70
C PRO A 351 17.75 -5.38 17.07
N PRO A 352 16.62 -4.97 17.69
CA PRO A 352 16.16 -5.63 18.88
C PRO A 352 16.07 -7.13 18.61
N SER A 353 16.49 -7.97 19.55
CA SER A 353 16.43 -9.44 19.47
C SER A 353 15.00 -9.99 19.45
N GLY A 354 14.02 -9.17 19.04
CA GLY A 354 12.62 -9.53 18.91
C GLY A 354 12.47 -10.60 17.84
N LYS A 355 11.70 -11.64 18.16
CA LYS A 355 11.29 -12.63 17.18
C LYS A 355 10.58 -11.91 16.04
N GLN A 356 10.94 -12.26 14.80
CA GLN A 356 10.25 -11.85 13.60
C GLN A 356 8.74 -12.06 13.75
N MET A 357 7.93 -11.05 13.43
CA MET A 357 6.47 -11.16 13.53
C MET A 357 5.95 -12.13 12.47
N ARG A 358 5.07 -13.03 12.89
CA ARG A 358 4.45 -14.03 12.04
C ARG A 358 3.14 -13.49 11.49
N ILE A 359 3.24 -12.99 10.26
CA ILE A 359 2.15 -12.32 9.55
C ILE A 359 1.87 -13.08 8.26
N GLY A 360 0.60 -13.24 7.92
CA GLY A 360 0.17 -13.85 6.67
C GLY A 360 -1.09 -13.20 6.15
N GLU A 361 -1.28 -13.25 4.83
CA GLU A 361 -2.37 -12.54 4.16
C GLU A 361 -2.99 -13.41 3.08
N ALA A 362 -4.27 -13.20 2.80
CA ALA A 362 -4.93 -13.89 1.70
C ALA A 362 -5.95 -12.98 1.05
N HIS A 363 -6.01 -13.05 -0.28
CA HIS A 363 -7.11 -12.48 -1.06
C HIS A 363 -7.80 -13.59 -1.84
N ARG A 364 -9.12 -13.66 -1.74
CA ARG A 364 -9.94 -14.66 -2.41
C ARG A 364 -11.13 -13.97 -3.07
N LYS A 365 -11.33 -14.24 -4.35
CA LYS A 365 -12.44 -13.69 -5.13
C LYS A 365 -13.13 -14.79 -5.94
N THR A 366 -14.45 -14.86 -5.81
CA THR A 366 -15.34 -15.74 -6.57
C THR A 366 -16.39 -14.88 -7.30
N LYS A 367 -17.46 -15.50 -7.83
CA LYS A 367 -18.61 -14.76 -8.35
C LYS A 367 -19.52 -14.22 -7.23
N GLU A 368 -19.43 -14.81 -6.05
CA GLU A 368 -20.32 -14.58 -4.91
C GLU A 368 -19.63 -13.72 -3.84
N THR A 369 -18.30 -13.81 -3.72
CA THR A 369 -17.53 -13.15 -2.65
C THR A 369 -16.24 -12.49 -3.14
N ASP A 370 -15.82 -11.41 -2.48
CA ASP A 370 -14.50 -10.76 -2.59
C ASP A 370 -13.96 -10.52 -1.17
N ILE A 371 -12.89 -11.22 -0.79
CA ILE A 371 -12.43 -11.34 0.59
C ILE A 371 -10.95 -11.02 0.70
N SER A 372 -10.59 -10.18 1.67
CA SER A 372 -9.20 -9.94 2.08
C SER A 372 -8.99 -10.22 3.57
N VAL A 373 -7.92 -10.93 3.90
CA VAL A 373 -7.55 -11.30 5.27
C VAL A 373 -6.09 -10.97 5.55
N ARG A 374 -5.80 -10.43 6.74
CA ARG A 374 -4.46 -10.29 7.32
C ARG A 374 -4.46 -10.80 8.75
N VAL A 375 -3.52 -11.69 9.07
CA VAL A 375 -3.31 -12.27 10.40
C VAL A 375 -1.95 -11.85 10.96
N ASN A 376 -1.87 -11.52 12.25
CA ASN A 376 -0.61 -11.39 12.98
C ASN A 376 -0.63 -12.27 14.25
N LEU A 377 0.16 -13.35 14.24
CA LEU A 377 0.21 -14.32 15.35
C LEU A 377 0.97 -13.81 16.59
N ASP A 378 1.71 -12.71 16.46
CA ASP A 378 2.57 -12.17 17.52
C ASP A 378 2.08 -10.82 18.08
N ASP A 379 1.04 -10.23 17.48
CA ASP A 379 0.37 -9.03 17.98
C ASP A 379 -1.16 -9.14 17.87
N ALA A 380 -1.83 -9.10 19.02
CA ALA A 380 -3.29 -9.19 19.14
C ALA A 380 -3.99 -7.82 19.19
N SER A 381 -3.26 -6.72 19.04
CA SER A 381 -3.79 -5.35 19.21
C SER A 381 -4.82 -4.96 18.16
N THR A 382 -4.73 -5.53 16.96
CA THR A 382 -5.55 -5.13 15.80
C THR A 382 -6.53 -6.23 15.45
N ILE A 383 -7.81 -6.01 15.78
CA ILE A 383 -8.93 -6.86 15.38
C ILE A 383 -9.97 -5.97 14.69
N ALA A 384 -10.24 -6.23 13.40
CA ALA A 384 -11.22 -5.50 12.60
C ALA A 384 -11.86 -6.44 11.59
N ILE A 385 -13.13 -6.78 11.80
CA ILE A 385 -13.84 -7.78 11.00
C ILE A 385 -15.10 -7.14 10.40
N ARG A 386 -15.34 -7.43 9.12
CA ARG A 386 -16.54 -7.01 8.40
C ARG A 386 -16.90 -8.04 7.35
N THR A 387 -17.82 -8.95 7.67
CA THR A 387 -18.34 -9.94 6.72
C THR A 387 -19.72 -9.59 6.17
N GLY A 388 -20.44 -8.68 6.83
CA GLY A 388 -21.84 -8.39 6.55
C GLY A 388 -22.82 -9.25 7.33
N ASN A 389 -22.35 -10.25 8.09
CA ASN A 389 -23.15 -11.02 9.04
C ASN A 389 -22.68 -10.73 10.48
N GLY A 390 -23.52 -10.05 11.27
CA GLY A 390 -23.14 -9.56 12.59
C GLY A 390 -22.82 -10.65 13.61
N PHE A 391 -23.48 -11.81 13.54
CA PHE A 391 -23.16 -12.93 14.42
C PHE A 391 -21.81 -13.56 14.03
N TYR A 392 -21.56 -13.74 12.74
CA TYR A 392 -20.29 -14.28 12.27
C TYR A 392 -19.10 -13.35 12.56
N ASP A 393 -19.28 -12.03 12.41
CA ASP A 393 -18.30 -11.01 12.79
C ASP A 393 -17.92 -11.17 14.27
N HIS A 394 -18.92 -11.34 15.15
CA HIS A 394 -18.69 -11.59 16.57
C HIS A 394 -17.92 -12.90 16.84
N MET A 395 -18.23 -13.97 16.11
CA MET A 395 -17.53 -15.27 16.23
C MET A 395 -16.05 -15.16 15.83
N LEU A 396 -15.75 -14.43 14.75
CA LEU A 396 -14.37 -14.19 14.30
C LEU A 396 -13.61 -13.27 15.27
N GLU A 397 -14.26 -12.28 15.86
CA GLU A 397 -13.67 -11.42 16.90
C GLU A 397 -13.31 -12.25 18.13
N ALA A 398 -14.23 -13.11 18.57
CA ALA A 398 -13.98 -14.04 19.66
C ALA A 398 -12.81 -14.99 19.32
N LEU A 399 -12.75 -15.50 18.09
CA LEU A 399 -11.66 -16.34 17.60
C LEU A 399 -10.30 -15.65 17.73
N ALA A 400 -10.16 -14.42 17.23
CA ALA A 400 -8.92 -13.66 17.32
C ALA A 400 -8.56 -13.30 18.76
N LYS A 401 -9.52 -12.76 19.52
CA LYS A 401 -9.32 -12.29 20.90
C LYS A 401 -8.94 -13.41 21.86
N HIS A 402 -9.64 -14.55 21.80
CA HIS A 402 -9.35 -15.68 22.67
C HIS A 402 -8.13 -16.48 22.21
N GLY A 403 -7.82 -16.45 20.91
CA GLY A 403 -6.61 -17.01 20.31
C GLY A 403 -5.35 -16.19 20.56
N GLY A 404 -5.50 -14.88 20.82
CA GLY A 404 -4.38 -13.99 21.11
C GLY A 404 -3.58 -13.62 19.86
N PHE A 405 -4.25 -13.43 18.73
CA PHE A 405 -3.66 -12.97 17.48
C PHE A 405 -4.49 -11.83 16.87
N GLY A 406 -3.85 -10.98 16.07
CA GLY A 406 -4.49 -9.90 15.35
C GLY A 406 -5.15 -10.42 14.07
N LEU A 407 -6.34 -9.91 13.76
CA LEU A 407 -7.13 -10.33 12.60
C LEU A 407 -7.81 -9.13 11.95
N VAL A 408 -7.46 -8.86 10.69
CA VAL A 408 -8.23 -7.96 9.81
C VAL A 408 -8.87 -8.80 8.74
N LEU A 409 -10.21 -8.83 8.67
CA LEU A 409 -10.95 -9.60 7.67
C LEU A 409 -12.09 -8.75 7.10
N SER A 410 -12.15 -8.63 5.77
CA SER A 410 -13.22 -7.95 5.06
C SER A 410 -13.76 -8.82 3.95
N CYS A 411 -15.08 -8.92 3.84
CA CYS A 411 -15.79 -9.60 2.77
C CYS A 411 -16.84 -8.67 2.16
N ASP A 412 -16.89 -8.64 0.83
CA ASP A 412 -18.07 -8.22 0.07
C ASP A 412 -18.71 -9.50 -0.48
N GLY A 413 -19.84 -9.90 0.09
CA GLY A 413 -20.46 -11.21 -0.15
C GLY A 413 -21.95 -11.12 -0.45
N ASP A 414 -22.51 -12.21 -0.96
CA ASP A 414 -23.90 -12.35 -1.40
C ASP A 414 -24.89 -12.67 -0.26
N THR A 415 -24.74 -12.01 0.90
CA THR A 415 -25.55 -12.27 2.11
C THR A 415 -27.06 -12.06 1.95
N HIS A 416 -27.50 -11.48 0.83
CA HIS A 416 -28.90 -11.32 0.44
C HIS A 416 -29.52 -12.60 -0.15
N ILE A 417 -28.70 -13.56 -0.61
CA ILE A 417 -29.13 -14.89 -1.03
C ILE A 417 -29.18 -15.78 0.21
N ASP A 418 -28.01 -16.06 0.79
CA ASP A 418 -27.80 -16.69 2.09
C ASP A 418 -26.38 -16.40 2.61
N ALA A 419 -26.03 -16.90 3.79
CA ALA A 419 -24.71 -16.69 4.39
C ALA A 419 -23.65 -17.74 4.00
N HIS A 420 -24.01 -18.77 3.21
CA HIS A 420 -23.19 -19.96 2.99
C HIS A 420 -21.84 -19.61 2.37
N HIS A 421 -21.87 -18.99 1.18
CA HIS A 421 -20.65 -18.67 0.43
C HIS A 421 -19.76 -17.70 1.21
N THR A 422 -20.37 -16.69 1.85
CA THR A 422 -19.66 -15.71 2.68
C THR A 422 -18.92 -16.39 3.83
N ILE A 423 -19.57 -17.29 4.57
CA ILE A 423 -18.93 -17.99 5.70
C ILE A 423 -17.81 -18.91 5.23
N GLU A 424 -18.08 -19.73 4.21
CA GLU A 424 -17.13 -20.71 3.68
C GLU A 424 -15.88 -20.04 3.10
N ASP A 425 -16.05 -19.08 2.18
CA ASP A 425 -14.92 -18.46 1.52
C ASP A 425 -14.08 -17.61 2.50
N CYS A 426 -14.71 -17.01 3.52
CA CYS A 426 -13.98 -16.34 4.60
C CYS A 426 -13.11 -17.32 5.39
N ALA A 427 -13.60 -18.53 5.67
CA ALA A 427 -12.84 -19.57 6.36
C ALA A 427 -11.63 -20.03 5.52
N LEU A 428 -11.81 -20.20 4.22
CA LEU A 428 -10.75 -20.57 3.27
C LEU A 428 -9.65 -19.49 3.19
N ALA A 429 -10.05 -18.22 3.12
CA ALA A 429 -9.10 -17.11 3.10
C ALA A 429 -8.36 -16.98 4.43
N LEU A 430 -9.06 -17.10 5.57
CA LEU A 430 -8.46 -17.08 6.90
C LEU A 430 -7.46 -18.22 7.10
N GLY A 431 -7.81 -19.45 6.72
CA GLY A 431 -6.90 -20.60 6.82
C GLY A 431 -5.64 -20.44 5.98
N THR A 432 -5.77 -19.84 4.80
CA THR A 432 -4.62 -19.50 3.94
C THR A 432 -3.70 -18.47 4.61
N ALA A 433 -4.26 -17.38 5.14
CA ALA A 433 -3.49 -16.35 5.85
C ALA A 433 -2.80 -16.89 7.11
N LEU A 434 -3.49 -17.73 7.89
CA LEU A 434 -2.90 -18.40 9.06
C LEU A 434 -1.74 -19.33 8.68
N LYS A 435 -1.91 -20.10 7.59
CA LYS A 435 -0.86 -20.99 7.08
C LYS A 435 0.39 -20.22 6.66
N GLU A 436 0.21 -19.10 5.96
CA GLU A 436 1.31 -18.23 5.59
C GLU A 436 2.01 -17.64 6.83
N ALA A 437 1.24 -17.13 7.80
CA ALA A 437 1.78 -16.59 9.05
C ALA A 437 2.60 -17.63 9.84
N LEU A 438 2.18 -18.90 9.83
CA LEU A 438 2.88 -20.00 10.48
C LEU A 438 4.23 -20.34 9.82
N GLY A 439 4.42 -20.00 8.54
CA GLY A 439 5.64 -20.27 7.79
C GLY A 439 6.05 -21.75 7.84
N ASN A 440 7.33 -22.01 8.16
CA ASN A 440 7.87 -23.36 8.31
C ASN A 440 7.49 -24.07 9.63
N LYS A 441 6.65 -23.43 10.46
CA LYS A 441 6.15 -23.97 11.74
C LYS A 441 7.24 -24.23 12.78
N ALA A 442 8.41 -23.64 12.64
CA ALA A 442 9.48 -23.75 13.62
C ALA A 442 9.05 -23.16 14.98
N GLY A 443 9.18 -23.97 16.03
CA GLY A 443 9.01 -23.59 17.42
C GLY A 443 7.57 -23.50 17.93
N ILE A 444 6.55 -23.85 17.15
CA ILE A 444 5.15 -23.72 17.56
C ILE A 444 4.73 -24.75 18.62
N GLY A 445 3.73 -24.46 19.46
CA GLY A 445 3.24 -25.40 20.49
C GLY A 445 2.37 -26.57 19.98
N ARG A 446 1.93 -26.53 18.71
CA ARG A 446 1.30 -27.61 17.92
C ARG A 446 -0.05 -28.20 18.37
N PHE A 447 -0.34 -28.35 19.67
CA PHE A 447 -1.52 -29.07 20.19
C PHE A 447 -2.42 -28.20 21.10
N GLY A 448 -3.72 -28.54 21.19
CA GLY A 448 -4.77 -27.74 21.85
C GLY A 448 -5.68 -28.50 22.84
N PHE A 449 -6.76 -27.85 23.33
CA PHE A 449 -7.42 -28.15 24.62
C PHE A 449 -8.97 -27.98 24.66
N THR A 450 -9.61 -28.38 25.78
CA THR A 450 -11.07 -28.35 26.07
C THR A 450 -11.62 -27.05 26.70
N MET A 451 -12.79 -26.57 26.26
CA MET A 451 -13.47 -25.39 26.80
C MET A 451 -14.88 -25.70 27.36
N ALA A 452 -15.23 -25.12 28.50
CA ALA A 452 -16.60 -25.08 29.05
C ALA A 452 -17.14 -23.64 29.05
N MET A 453 -18.42 -23.45 28.73
CA MET A 453 -19.10 -22.14 28.70
C MET A 453 -20.61 -22.31 28.94
N ASP A 454 -21.14 -21.67 29.98
CA ASP A 454 -22.54 -21.81 30.41
C ASP A 454 -23.00 -23.28 30.52
N GLU A 455 -24.11 -23.65 29.89
CA GLU A 455 -24.60 -25.03 29.81
C GLU A 455 -23.91 -25.87 28.71
N THR A 456 -22.94 -25.29 28.01
CA THR A 456 -22.26 -25.87 26.86
C THR A 456 -20.83 -26.33 27.20
N GLN A 457 -20.42 -27.48 26.69
CA GLN A 457 -19.03 -27.93 26.68
C GLN A 457 -18.57 -28.20 25.25
N ALA A 458 -17.43 -27.63 24.85
CA ALA A 458 -16.77 -27.88 23.58
C ALA A 458 -15.36 -28.43 23.79
N ARG A 459 -15.09 -29.64 23.31
CA ARG A 459 -13.75 -30.24 23.27
C ARG A 459 -13.17 -29.99 21.89
N VAL A 460 -12.05 -29.26 21.82
CA VAL A 460 -11.38 -28.99 20.56
C VAL A 460 -9.95 -29.52 20.61
N ALA A 461 -9.64 -30.45 19.72
CA ALA A 461 -8.28 -30.91 19.50
C ALA A 461 -7.78 -30.40 18.14
N ILE A 462 -6.54 -29.93 18.10
CA ILE A 462 -5.89 -29.46 16.88
C ILE A 462 -4.47 -30.00 16.75
N ASP A 463 -4.08 -30.33 15.52
CA ASP A 463 -2.70 -30.63 15.12
C ASP A 463 -2.34 -29.88 13.83
N LEU A 464 -1.38 -28.95 13.93
CA LEU A 464 -0.89 -28.14 12.80
C LEU A 464 0.09 -28.90 11.88
N SER A 465 -0.20 -30.18 11.61
CA SER A 465 0.72 -31.11 10.93
C SER A 465 0.84 -30.96 9.41
N GLY A 466 0.18 -29.97 8.79
CA GLY A 466 0.18 -29.80 7.33
C GLY A 466 -0.83 -30.69 6.61
N ARG A 467 -1.57 -31.53 7.34
CA ARG A 467 -2.59 -32.43 6.80
C ARG A 467 -3.96 -32.03 7.32
N ALA A 468 -4.88 -31.80 6.40
CA ALA A 468 -6.27 -31.52 6.71
C ALA A 468 -7.00 -32.78 7.17
N ALA A 469 -7.74 -32.68 8.27
CA ALA A 469 -8.69 -33.69 8.71
C ALA A 469 -9.70 -33.05 9.66
N MET A 470 -10.99 -33.18 9.39
CA MET A 470 -12.04 -32.58 10.23
C MET A 470 -13.00 -33.63 10.76
N THR A 471 -13.30 -33.58 12.05
CA THR A 471 -14.41 -34.32 12.64
C THR A 471 -15.24 -33.42 13.54
N PHE A 472 -16.56 -33.41 13.36
CA PHE A 472 -17.50 -32.68 14.20
C PHE A 472 -18.51 -33.63 14.82
N LYS A 473 -18.70 -33.55 16.13
CA LYS A 473 -19.73 -34.28 16.87
C LYS A 473 -20.55 -33.29 17.70
N GLY A 474 -21.84 -33.20 17.40
CA GLY A 474 -22.77 -32.33 18.11
C GLY A 474 -24.06 -32.21 17.32
N ILE A 475 -25.17 -31.95 18.01
CA ILE A 475 -26.48 -31.71 17.39
C ILE A 475 -26.96 -30.37 17.91
N PHE A 476 -27.18 -29.41 17.00
CA PHE A 476 -27.70 -28.11 17.37
C PHE A 476 -29.21 -28.17 17.64
N PRO A 477 -29.70 -27.62 18.76
CA PRO A 477 -31.13 -27.62 19.10
C PRO A 477 -32.04 -26.84 18.14
N THR A 478 -31.48 -25.84 17.45
CA THR A 478 -32.14 -25.02 16.44
C THR A 478 -31.31 -25.01 15.16
N ASP A 479 -31.96 -24.73 14.04
CA ASP A 479 -31.31 -24.63 12.73
C ASP A 479 -30.57 -23.29 12.52
N HIS A 480 -30.75 -22.30 13.39
CA HIS A 480 -30.11 -20.98 13.31
C HIS A 480 -29.71 -20.42 14.69
N ALA A 481 -28.67 -19.57 14.67
CA ALA A 481 -28.33 -18.61 15.72
C ALA A 481 -28.32 -17.19 15.13
N GLY A 482 -29.42 -16.45 15.30
CA GLY A 482 -29.63 -15.19 14.57
C GLY A 482 -29.74 -15.44 13.07
N GLU A 483 -28.89 -14.79 12.26
CA GLU A 483 -28.80 -14.99 10.81
C GLU A 483 -27.78 -16.06 10.41
N PHE A 484 -27.18 -16.77 11.36
CA PHE A 484 -26.18 -17.82 11.09
C PHE A 484 -26.86 -19.20 11.05
N PRO A 485 -26.90 -19.89 9.90
CA PRO A 485 -27.41 -21.25 9.82
C PRO A 485 -26.49 -22.19 10.60
N ALA A 486 -27.04 -22.98 11.53
CA ALA A 486 -26.28 -23.83 12.43
C ALA A 486 -25.43 -24.87 11.68
N GLU A 487 -25.89 -25.33 10.51
CA GLU A 487 -25.13 -26.22 9.62
C GLU A 487 -23.83 -25.60 9.10
N MET A 488 -23.73 -24.27 9.03
CA MET A 488 -22.49 -23.61 8.59
C MET A 488 -21.38 -23.67 9.64
N CYS A 489 -21.70 -24.00 10.89
CA CYS A 489 -20.70 -24.14 11.94
C CYS A 489 -19.68 -25.25 11.63
N PRO A 490 -20.08 -26.53 11.38
CA PRO A 490 -19.14 -27.56 10.95
C PRO A 490 -18.48 -27.24 9.61
N HIS A 491 -19.22 -26.70 8.63
CA HIS A 491 -18.64 -26.33 7.33
C HIS A 491 -17.50 -25.30 7.45
N PHE A 492 -17.65 -24.28 8.28
CA PHE A 492 -16.59 -23.32 8.57
C PHE A 492 -15.29 -24.02 9.03
N PHE A 493 -15.39 -24.93 10.01
CA PHE A 493 -14.23 -25.62 10.56
C PHE A 493 -13.60 -26.60 9.57
N GLU A 494 -14.40 -27.21 8.70
CA GLU A 494 -13.91 -28.06 7.61
C GLU A 494 -13.10 -27.25 6.60
N SER A 495 -13.64 -26.14 6.10
CA SER A 495 -12.96 -25.26 5.15
C SER A 495 -11.68 -24.64 5.73
N LEU A 496 -11.71 -24.27 7.02
CA LEU A 496 -10.52 -23.80 7.74
C LEU A 496 -9.44 -24.89 7.82
N SER A 497 -9.81 -26.12 8.19
CA SER A 497 -8.90 -27.28 8.26
C SER A 497 -8.22 -27.56 6.92
N GLN A 498 -8.98 -27.50 5.82
CA GLN A 498 -8.48 -27.78 4.47
C GLN A 498 -7.37 -26.81 4.04
N THR A 499 -7.60 -25.51 4.20
CA THR A 499 -6.65 -24.48 3.73
C THR A 499 -5.48 -24.26 4.68
N LEU A 500 -5.72 -24.33 5.99
CA LEU A 500 -4.66 -24.29 6.99
C LEU A 500 -3.76 -25.53 6.93
N GLY A 501 -4.30 -26.67 6.48
CA GLY A 501 -3.64 -27.98 6.53
C GLY A 501 -3.49 -28.45 7.97
N ALA A 502 -4.59 -28.48 8.72
CA ALA A 502 -4.62 -28.86 10.12
C ALA A 502 -5.66 -29.97 10.36
N ALA A 503 -5.36 -30.86 11.31
CA ALA A 503 -6.39 -31.76 11.82
C ALA A 503 -7.16 -31.02 12.93
N ILE A 504 -8.47 -30.88 12.80
CA ILE A 504 -9.36 -30.22 13.76
C ILE A 504 -10.47 -31.21 14.16
N GLN A 505 -10.58 -31.49 15.46
CA GLN A 505 -11.63 -32.34 16.00
C GLN A 505 -12.44 -31.56 17.02
N ILE A 506 -13.75 -31.48 16.82
CA ILE A 506 -14.68 -30.76 17.68
C ILE A 506 -15.77 -31.71 18.16
N GLU A 507 -15.97 -31.76 19.47
CA GLU A 507 -17.13 -32.37 20.12
C GLU A 507 -17.81 -31.30 20.97
N VAL A 508 -19.11 -31.07 20.75
CA VAL A 508 -19.88 -30.04 21.44
C VAL A 508 -21.22 -30.60 21.95
N GLU A 509 -21.51 -30.31 23.21
CA GLU A 509 -22.76 -30.64 23.90
C GLU A 509 -23.31 -29.37 24.56
N GLY A 510 -24.62 -29.14 24.48
CA GLY A 510 -25.28 -27.97 25.06
C GLY A 510 -26.78 -27.90 24.73
N GLU A 511 -27.48 -26.93 25.30
CA GLU A 511 -28.93 -26.75 25.14
C GLU A 511 -29.31 -25.53 24.28
N ASN A 512 -28.35 -24.62 24.01
CA ASN A 512 -28.56 -23.44 23.18
C ASN A 512 -27.60 -23.40 21.98
N THR A 513 -28.14 -23.36 20.76
CA THR A 513 -27.36 -23.32 19.52
C THR A 513 -26.34 -22.18 19.47
N HIS A 514 -26.71 -20.98 19.94
CA HIS A 514 -25.79 -19.84 19.99
C HIS A 514 -24.59 -20.15 20.87
N HIS A 515 -24.82 -20.62 22.10
CA HIS A 515 -23.76 -20.95 23.05
C HIS A 515 -22.88 -22.10 22.53
N MET A 516 -23.49 -23.10 21.88
CA MET A 516 -22.77 -24.21 21.25
C MET A 516 -21.84 -23.74 20.14
N ILE A 517 -22.31 -22.90 19.23
CA ILE A 517 -21.48 -22.36 18.15
C ILE A 517 -20.36 -21.50 18.73
N GLU A 518 -20.68 -20.58 19.64
CA GLU A 518 -19.70 -19.71 20.28
C GLU A 518 -18.65 -20.52 21.06
N ALA A 519 -19.05 -21.59 21.72
CA ALA A 519 -18.14 -22.49 22.41
C ALA A 519 -17.21 -23.24 21.44
N CYS A 520 -17.66 -23.60 20.25
CA CYS A 520 -16.79 -24.19 19.24
C CYS A 520 -15.73 -23.19 18.77
N PHE A 521 -16.11 -21.95 18.44
CA PHE A 521 -15.19 -20.90 17.98
C PHE A 521 -14.18 -20.51 19.05
N LYS A 522 -14.66 -20.22 20.27
CA LYS A 522 -13.78 -19.90 21.40
C LYS A 522 -12.91 -21.10 21.79
N GLY A 523 -13.44 -22.32 21.72
CA GLY A 523 -12.70 -23.56 21.98
C GLY A 523 -11.55 -23.75 20.99
N LEU A 524 -11.80 -23.52 19.70
CA LEU A 524 -10.75 -23.51 18.68
C LEU A 524 -9.73 -22.39 18.92
N ALA A 525 -10.18 -21.17 19.17
CA ALA A 525 -9.32 -20.02 19.47
C ALA A 525 -8.32 -20.36 20.58
N ARG A 526 -8.88 -20.92 21.65
CA ARG A 526 -8.17 -21.39 22.81
C ARG A 526 -7.19 -22.50 22.46
N ALA A 527 -7.60 -23.50 21.69
CA ALA A 527 -6.71 -24.55 21.20
C ALA A 527 -5.57 -24.02 20.31
N LEU A 528 -5.83 -22.99 19.50
CA LEU A 528 -4.85 -22.34 18.62
C LEU A 528 -3.81 -21.54 19.40
N ARG A 529 -4.18 -20.88 20.51
CA ARG A 529 -3.26 -20.02 21.27
C ARG A 529 -1.95 -20.72 21.71
N PRO A 530 -1.97 -21.85 22.43
CA PRO A 530 -0.74 -22.59 22.71
C PRO A 530 -0.17 -23.18 21.42
N ALA A 531 -1.01 -23.65 20.48
CA ALA A 531 -0.53 -24.24 19.25
C ALA A 531 0.28 -23.27 18.37
N PHE A 532 -0.03 -21.97 18.42
CA PHE A 532 0.67 -20.88 17.73
C PHE A 532 1.83 -20.31 18.54
N LYS A 533 1.94 -20.55 19.85
CA LYS A 533 3.03 -19.96 20.65
C LYS A 533 4.37 -20.52 20.20
N ARG A 534 5.38 -19.64 20.00
CA ARG A 534 6.75 -20.06 19.67
C ARG A 534 7.60 -20.32 20.92
N GLU A 535 7.86 -21.58 21.24
CA GLU A 535 8.65 -22.04 22.40
C GLU A 535 10.13 -22.31 22.09
N GLY A 536 10.54 -22.33 20.82
CA GLY A 536 11.92 -22.53 20.39
C GLY A 536 12.17 -22.18 18.91
N ASP A 537 13.28 -22.67 18.35
CA ASP A 537 13.67 -22.47 16.95
C ASP A 537 13.61 -23.77 16.11
N GLU A 538 13.36 -24.91 16.74
CA GLU A 538 13.26 -26.20 16.06
C GLU A 538 11.86 -26.48 15.53
N ILE A 539 11.77 -27.11 14.36
CA ILE A 539 10.50 -27.64 13.86
C ILE A 539 10.08 -28.80 14.78
N PRO A 540 8.85 -28.80 15.34
CA PRO A 540 8.39 -29.84 16.26
C PRO A 540 8.03 -31.14 15.50
N SER A 541 9.02 -31.72 14.82
CA SER A 541 8.94 -32.91 13.97
C SER A 541 10.27 -33.68 13.97
N THR A 542 10.19 -35.00 14.13
CA THR A 542 11.36 -35.89 14.03
C THR A 542 11.92 -35.99 12.62
N LYS A 543 11.17 -35.55 11.60
CA LYS A 543 11.60 -35.54 10.19
C LYS A 543 12.29 -34.24 9.78
N GLY A 544 12.35 -33.25 10.68
CA GLY A 544 12.87 -31.91 10.38
C GLY A 544 11.98 -31.08 9.44
N VAL A 545 10.81 -31.59 9.04
CA VAL A 545 9.79 -30.93 8.18
C VAL A 545 8.39 -31.33 8.63
N ILE A 546 7.38 -30.49 8.37
CA ILE A 546 5.94 -30.69 8.67
C ILE A 546 5.11 -30.45 7.42
#